data_AF-A0A538B883-F1
#
_entry.id   AF-A0A538B883-F1
#
_cell.length_a   1.000
_cell.length_b   1.000
_cell.length_c   1.000
_cell.angle_alpha   90.00
_cell.angle_beta   90.00
_cell.angle_gamma   90.00
#
_symmetry.space_group_name_H-M   'P 1'
#
loop_
_entity.id
_entity.type
_entity.pdbx_description
1 polymer ?
#
loop_
_entity_poly.entity_id
_entity_poly.type
_entity_poly.pdbx_seq_one_letter_code
_entity_poly.pdbx_strand_id
1 'polypeptide(L)'
;MPPRPEVVEFSRDGPAAVVAHMVEMSGGRNGWINLEPEVHEEDDAPESGGLFGFLSSQGPPVPLCTWSPSDRRVSIGVQHPAGPRAAGRLAELGHPVPADWYVSQDHPRRGLVVEVPADEPPERVLDWLLAAGELLSRVPVTGRWHAAVFVTGR
;
A
#
# COMPACT_ATOMS: atom_id res chain seq x y z
N MET A 1 -22.40 2.64 -7.30
CA MET A 1 -21.26 1.81 -7.71
C MET A 1 -20.02 2.68 -7.60
N PRO A 2 -19.01 2.32 -6.79
CA PRO A 2 -17.76 3.07 -6.81
C PRO A 2 -17.21 3.09 -8.24
N PRO A 3 -16.54 4.18 -8.66
CA PRO A 3 -15.93 4.24 -9.99
C PRO A 3 -15.00 3.03 -10.17
N ARG A 4 -15.01 2.45 -11.38
CA ARG A 4 -14.00 1.45 -11.72
C ARG A 4 -12.63 2.14 -11.64
N PRO A 5 -11.68 1.63 -10.85
CA PRO A 5 -10.36 2.23 -10.77
C PRO A 5 -9.64 2.09 -12.10
N GLU A 6 -8.74 3.03 -12.37
CA GLU A 6 -7.67 2.79 -13.33
C GLU A 6 -6.68 1.82 -12.69
N VAL A 7 -6.25 0.78 -13.43
CA VAL A 7 -5.25 -0.17 -12.95
C VAL A 7 -3.95 0.08 -13.70
N VAL A 8 -2.88 0.31 -12.94
CA VAL A 8 -1.52 0.51 -13.46
C VAL A 8 -0.65 -0.64 -12.98
N GLU A 9 -0.11 -1.40 -13.92
CA GLU A 9 0.90 -2.42 -13.66
C GLU A 9 2.29 -1.79 -13.72
N PHE A 10 3.15 -2.14 -12.77
CA PHE A 10 4.51 -1.60 -12.71
C PHE A 10 5.47 -2.57 -12.00
N SER A 11 6.77 -2.36 -12.19
CA SER A 11 7.81 -3.05 -11.42
C SER A 11 8.30 -2.20 -10.27
N ARG A 12 8.81 -2.84 -9.22
CA ARG A 12 9.42 -2.20 -8.04
C ARG A 12 10.48 -1.14 -8.41
N ASP A 13 11.23 -1.38 -9.48
CA ASP A 13 12.30 -0.51 -9.97
C ASP A 13 11.82 0.53 -11.01
N GLY A 14 10.56 0.46 -11.45
CA GLY A 14 9.97 1.34 -12.44
C GLY A 14 8.63 1.97 -12.03
N PRO A 15 8.52 2.65 -10.87
CA PRO A 15 7.24 3.12 -10.35
C PRO A 15 6.74 4.45 -10.95
N ALA A 16 7.39 4.98 -12.00
CA ALA A 16 7.16 6.33 -12.51
C ALA A 16 5.69 6.64 -12.85
N ALA A 17 4.94 5.68 -13.38
CA ALA A 17 3.52 5.87 -13.70
C ALA A 17 2.66 6.07 -12.42
N VAL A 18 2.96 5.34 -11.35
CA VAL A 18 2.26 5.48 -10.06
C VAL A 18 2.64 6.80 -9.39
N VAL A 19 3.92 7.17 -9.43
CA VAL A 19 4.40 8.46 -8.91
C VAL A 19 3.72 9.63 -9.61
N ALA A 20 3.52 9.56 -10.94
CA ALA A 20 2.80 10.60 -11.68
C ALA A 20 1.36 10.78 -11.17
N HIS A 21 0.65 9.67 -10.92
CA HIS A 21 -0.68 9.71 -10.29
C HIS A 21 -0.64 10.31 -8.89
N MET A 22 0.34 9.94 -8.06
CA MET A 22 0.48 10.52 -6.72
C MET A 22 0.72 12.03 -6.76
N VAL A 23 1.53 12.53 -7.70
CA VAL A 23 1.77 13.96 -7.91
C VAL A 23 0.50 14.69 -8.32
N GLU A 24 -0.23 14.17 -9.32
CA GLU A 24 -1.48 14.76 -9.80
C GLU A 24 -2.54 14.82 -8.68
N MET A 25 -2.75 13.68 -8.01
CA MET A 25 -3.73 13.54 -6.92
C MET A 25 -3.36 14.36 -5.68
N SER A 26 -2.08 14.61 -5.43
CA SER A 26 -1.65 15.52 -4.35
C SER A 26 -2.05 16.97 -4.65
N GLY A 27 -1.96 17.40 -5.92
CA GLY A 27 -2.41 18.73 -6.34
C GLY A 27 -3.93 18.90 -6.24
N GLY A 28 -4.69 17.86 -6.62
CA GLY A 28 -6.16 17.83 -6.56
C GLY A 28 -6.74 17.49 -5.17
N ARG A 29 -5.94 16.87 -4.29
CA ARG A 29 -6.32 16.35 -2.96
C ARG A 29 -7.55 15.46 -3.01
N ASN A 30 -7.55 14.54 -3.96
CA ASN A 30 -8.67 13.65 -4.20
C ASN A 30 -8.21 12.21 -4.32
N GLY A 31 -9.05 11.30 -3.84
CA GLY A 31 -8.89 9.88 -4.10
C GLY A 31 -7.90 9.14 -3.21
N TRP A 32 -7.56 7.94 -3.66
CA TRP A 32 -6.58 7.05 -3.04
C TRP A 32 -6.06 6.05 -4.07
N ILE A 33 -4.92 5.43 -3.76
CA ILE A 33 -4.31 4.36 -4.55
C ILE A 33 -4.17 3.14 -3.65
N ASN A 34 -4.68 2.00 -4.12
CA ASN A 34 -4.39 0.70 -3.52
C ASN A 34 -3.25 0.03 -4.29
N LEU A 35 -2.28 -0.53 -3.58
CA LEU A 35 -1.06 -1.14 -4.12
C LEU A 35 -0.99 -2.57 -3.60
N GLU A 36 -0.95 -3.53 -4.51
CA GLU A 36 -0.87 -4.96 -4.21
C GLU A 36 0.32 -5.58 -4.95
N PRO A 37 1.20 -6.34 -4.26
CA PRO A 37 2.28 -7.04 -4.93
C PRO A 37 1.74 -8.23 -5.72
N GLU A 38 2.30 -8.46 -6.89
CA GLU A 38 2.07 -9.69 -7.64
C GLU A 38 2.84 -10.85 -6.97
N VAL A 39 2.19 -12.01 -6.91
CA VAL A 39 2.75 -13.27 -6.43
C VAL A 39 2.73 -14.32 -7.53
N HIS A 40 3.49 -15.39 -7.35
CA HIS A 40 3.41 -16.53 -8.26
C HIS A 40 2.05 -17.21 -8.15
N GLU A 41 1.55 -17.75 -9.27
CA GLU A 41 0.24 -18.43 -9.33
C GLU A 41 0.13 -19.60 -8.34
N GLU A 42 1.24 -20.26 -8.01
CA GLU A 42 1.30 -21.32 -7.00
C GLU A 42 1.13 -20.83 -5.56
N ASP A 43 1.46 -19.56 -5.31
CA ASP A 43 1.31 -18.88 -4.04
C ASP A 43 -0.03 -18.10 -3.97
N ASP A 44 -0.73 -17.98 -5.10
CA ASP A 44 -2.07 -17.43 -5.18
C ASP A 44 -3.07 -18.47 -4.65
N ALA A 45 -3.64 -18.20 -3.47
CA ALA A 45 -4.49 -19.18 -2.81
C ALA A 45 -5.75 -19.46 -3.66
N PRO A 46 -6.11 -20.74 -3.96
CA PRO A 46 -7.15 -21.08 -4.94
C PRO A 46 -8.60 -20.64 -4.64
N GLU A 47 -8.87 -19.82 -3.62
CA GLU A 47 -10.20 -19.26 -3.33
C GLU A 47 -10.18 -17.77 -2.93
N SER A 48 -9.09 -17.06 -3.22
CA SER A 48 -9.07 -15.60 -3.15
C SER A 48 -8.75 -15.07 -4.53
N GLY A 49 -9.78 -14.77 -5.32
CA GLY A 49 -9.58 -14.01 -6.55
C GLY A 49 -8.92 -12.67 -6.23
N GLY A 50 -7.59 -12.57 -6.41
CA GLY A 50 -6.98 -11.31 -6.84
C GLY A 50 -7.69 -10.92 -8.13
N LEU A 51 -8.29 -9.74 -8.28
CA LEU A 51 -7.70 -8.43 -8.13
C LEU A 51 -8.62 -7.43 -7.38
N PHE A 52 -9.75 -7.87 -6.81
CA PHE A 52 -10.69 -7.06 -5.97
C PHE A 52 -11.56 -7.94 -5.04
N GLY A 53 -11.00 -9.04 -4.52
CA GLY A 53 -11.72 -10.00 -3.66
C GLY A 53 -11.76 -9.58 -2.18
N PHE A 54 -12.79 -8.83 -1.79
CA PHE A 54 -13.05 -8.51 -0.39
C PHE A 54 -13.59 -9.74 0.37
N LEU A 55 -13.03 -9.97 1.57
CA LEU A 55 -13.46 -10.90 2.64
C LEU A 55 -13.07 -12.39 2.51
N SER A 56 -11.82 -12.71 2.87
CA SER A 56 -11.51 -13.93 3.62
C SER A 56 -11.14 -13.56 5.07
N SER A 57 -11.53 -14.38 6.04
CA SER A 57 -11.28 -14.14 7.48
C SER A 57 -9.81 -14.31 7.91
N GLN A 58 -8.93 -14.67 6.99
CA GLN A 58 -7.47 -14.71 7.16
C GLN A 58 -6.74 -13.56 6.44
N GLY A 59 -7.44 -12.81 5.56
CA GLY A 59 -6.82 -11.89 4.59
C GLY A 59 -6.05 -12.65 3.49
N PRO A 60 -5.86 -12.07 2.29
CA PRO A 60 -4.92 -12.63 1.32
C PRO A 60 -3.51 -12.74 1.96
N PRO A 61 -2.64 -13.68 1.54
CA PRO A 61 -1.30 -13.85 2.13
C PRO A 61 -0.37 -12.65 1.89
N VAL A 62 -0.80 -11.72 1.03
CA VAL A 62 -0.13 -10.47 0.67
C VAL A 62 -0.75 -9.26 1.38
N PRO A 63 0.05 -8.25 1.75
CA PRO A 63 -0.48 -7.01 2.29
C PRO A 63 -1.15 -6.17 1.21
N LEU A 64 -2.26 -5.52 1.57
CA LEU A 64 -2.81 -4.41 0.81
C LEU A 64 -2.22 -3.11 1.34
N CYS A 65 -1.53 -2.39 0.47
CA CYS A 65 -1.02 -1.06 0.78
C CYS A 65 -1.97 0.01 0.24
N THR A 66 -2.16 1.10 0.97
CA THR A 66 -3.01 2.22 0.55
C THR A 66 -2.24 3.51 0.71
N TRP A 67 -2.37 4.41 -0.27
CA TRP A 67 -1.89 5.78 -0.21
C TRP A 67 -3.05 6.73 -0.47
N SER A 68 -3.20 7.79 0.34
CA SER A 68 -4.22 8.81 0.13
C SER A 68 -3.70 10.20 0.53
N PRO A 69 -3.83 11.20 -0.35
CA PRO A 69 -3.46 12.57 -0.03
C PRO A 69 -4.55 13.26 0.79
N SER A 70 -4.17 14.16 1.68
CA SER A 70 -5.09 15.07 2.40
C SER A 70 -4.51 16.48 2.45
N ASP A 71 -5.29 17.45 2.97
CA ASP A 71 -4.91 18.87 3.03
C ASP A 71 -3.59 19.16 3.75
N ARG A 72 -3.19 18.33 4.72
CA ARG A 72 -2.03 18.62 5.58
C ARG A 72 -1.04 17.47 5.71
N ARG A 73 -1.44 16.27 5.28
CA ARG A 73 -0.66 15.03 5.42
C ARG A 73 -0.99 14.08 4.29
N VAL A 74 -0.09 13.15 4.05
CA VAL A 74 -0.36 11.94 3.28
C VAL A 74 -0.63 10.83 4.28
N SER A 75 -1.71 10.09 4.11
CA SER A 75 -1.99 8.90 4.90
C SER A 75 -1.59 7.67 4.09
N ILE A 76 -0.74 6.82 4.67
CA ILE A 76 -0.39 5.52 4.12
C ILE A 76 -0.86 4.41 5.06
N GLY A 77 -1.40 3.34 4.49
CA GLY A 77 -1.89 2.18 5.22
C GLY A 77 -1.23 0.91 4.73
N VAL A 78 -0.97 -0.03 5.64
CA VAL A 78 -0.57 -1.40 5.31
C VAL A 78 -1.47 -2.36 6.07
N GLN A 79 -2.44 -2.94 5.36
CA GLN A 79 -3.24 -4.05 5.86
C GLN A 79 -2.50 -5.34 5.56
N HIS A 80 -2.02 -6.03 6.61
CA HIS A 80 -1.26 -7.27 6.47
C HIS A 80 -2.01 -8.46 7.10
N PRO A 81 -1.63 -9.70 6.78
CA PRO A 81 -2.25 -10.87 7.38
C PRO A 81 -1.96 -10.92 8.90
N ALA A 82 -2.97 -11.31 9.70
CA ALA A 82 -2.99 -11.12 11.15
C ALA A 82 -1.73 -11.59 11.89
N GLY A 83 -1.03 -10.70 12.61
CA GLY A 83 0.27 -10.97 13.23
C GLY A 83 0.68 -9.94 14.28
N PRO A 84 1.94 -9.90 14.75
CA PRO A 84 2.44 -8.86 15.66
C PRO A 84 2.26 -7.46 15.06
N ARG A 85 2.32 -6.44 15.92
CA ARG A 85 2.26 -5.02 15.53
C ARG A 85 3.27 -4.72 14.41
N ALA A 86 2.78 -4.20 13.28
CA ALA A 86 3.52 -4.11 12.03
C ALA A 86 4.71 -3.15 12.12
N ALA A 87 4.58 -2.03 12.83
CA ALA A 87 5.68 -1.06 12.92
C ALA A 87 6.91 -1.65 13.63
N GLY A 88 6.68 -2.41 14.70
CA GLY A 88 7.75 -3.14 15.41
C GLY A 88 8.40 -4.19 14.52
N ARG A 89 7.60 -4.97 13.79
CA ARG A 89 8.10 -5.98 12.86
C ARG A 89 8.94 -5.38 11.74
N LEU A 90 8.49 -4.27 11.16
CA LEU A 90 9.23 -3.55 10.12
C LEU A 90 10.57 -3.02 10.66
N ALA A 91 10.61 -2.51 11.88
CA ALA A 91 11.85 -2.08 12.52
C ALA A 91 12.84 -3.24 12.73
N GLU A 92 12.39 -4.41 13.19
CA GLU A 92 13.22 -5.62 13.31
C GLU A 92 13.80 -6.07 11.97
N LEU A 93 13.06 -5.84 10.88
CA LEU A 93 13.47 -6.14 9.51
C LEU A 93 14.37 -5.06 8.89
N GLY A 94 14.74 -4.02 9.64
CA GLY A 94 15.60 -2.94 9.16
C GLY A 94 14.88 -1.86 8.36
N HIS A 95 13.55 -1.84 8.36
CA HIS A 95 12.71 -0.88 7.63
C HIS A 95 11.76 -0.09 8.55
N PRO A 96 12.28 0.61 9.58
CA PRO A 96 11.43 1.32 10.53
C PRO A 96 10.60 2.42 9.85
N VAL A 97 9.49 2.80 10.49
CA VAL A 97 8.79 4.04 10.16
C VAL A 97 9.75 5.22 10.44
N PRO A 98 9.98 6.14 9.48
CA PRO A 98 10.81 7.33 9.69
C PRO A 98 10.39 8.14 10.92
N ALA A 99 11.36 8.73 11.62
CA ALA A 99 11.14 9.39 12.90
C ALA A 99 10.25 10.64 12.82
N ASP A 100 10.19 11.27 11.66
CA ASP A 100 9.36 12.42 11.32
C ASP A 100 7.96 12.02 10.84
N TRP A 101 7.68 10.72 10.68
CA TRP A 101 6.36 10.20 10.35
C TRP A 101 5.62 9.75 11.62
N TYR A 102 4.30 9.86 11.61
CA TYR A 102 3.48 9.58 12.79
C TYR A 102 2.64 8.33 12.61
N VAL A 103 2.88 7.29 13.42
CA VAL A 103 2.02 6.10 13.45
C VAL A 103 0.70 6.44 14.14
N SER A 104 -0.37 6.60 13.36
CA SER A 104 -1.70 6.90 13.88
C SER A 104 -2.48 5.64 14.29
N GLN A 105 -2.12 4.48 13.73
CA GLN A 105 -2.69 3.18 14.08
C GLN A 105 -1.67 2.07 13.86
N ASP A 106 -1.55 1.13 14.80
CA ASP A 106 -0.85 -0.14 14.59
C ASP A 106 -1.63 -1.25 15.28
N HIS A 107 -2.56 -1.86 14.53
CA HIS A 107 -3.54 -2.79 15.06
C HIS A 107 -3.43 -4.16 14.38
N PRO A 108 -3.26 -5.26 15.14
CA PRO A 108 -3.02 -6.62 14.59
C PRO A 108 -4.01 -7.13 13.53
N ARG A 109 -5.23 -6.56 13.48
CA ARG A 109 -6.28 -6.93 12.50
C ARG A 109 -6.67 -5.82 11.53
N ARG A 110 -6.31 -4.57 11.82
CA ARG A 110 -6.71 -3.41 11.00
C ARG A 110 -5.53 -2.83 10.22
N GLY A 111 -4.32 -3.29 10.53
CA GLY A 111 -3.09 -2.87 9.87
C GLY A 111 -2.42 -1.69 10.55
N LEU A 112 -1.42 -1.21 9.85
CA LEU A 112 -0.65 -0.01 10.15
C LEU A 112 -1.24 1.17 9.40
N VAL A 113 -1.37 2.33 10.04
CA VAL A 113 -1.62 3.62 9.39
C VAL A 113 -0.56 4.60 9.85
N VAL A 114 0.08 5.25 8.89
CA VAL A 114 1.13 6.25 9.11
C VAL A 114 0.73 7.54 8.43
N GLU A 115 0.85 8.63 9.17
CA GLU A 115 0.64 9.99 8.71
C GLU A 115 2.00 10.61 8.38
N VAL A 116 2.17 10.95 7.10
CA VAL A 116 3.39 11.41 6.48
C VAL A 116 3.30 12.94 6.24
N PRO A 117 4.40 13.71 6.46
CA PRO A 117 4.46 15.11 6.07
C PRO A 117 4.04 15.32 4.61
N ALA A 118 3.24 16.35 4.34
CA ALA A 118 2.71 16.59 2.98
C ALA A 118 3.79 17.02 1.97
N ASP A 119 4.95 17.46 2.44
CA ASP A 119 6.13 17.84 1.64
C ASP A 119 7.11 16.67 1.43
N GLU A 120 6.82 15.48 1.97
CA GLU A 120 7.60 14.28 1.68
C GLU A 120 7.48 13.92 0.19
N PRO A 121 8.58 13.69 -0.54
CA PRO A 121 8.55 13.33 -1.95
C PRO A 121 7.71 12.06 -2.19
N PRO A 122 6.77 12.06 -3.15
CA PRO A 122 5.93 10.90 -3.47
C PRO A 122 6.74 9.62 -3.72
N GLU A 123 7.89 9.74 -4.36
CA GLU A 123 8.81 8.63 -4.62
C GLU A 123 9.28 7.97 -3.33
N ARG A 124 9.61 8.77 -2.32
CA ARG A 124 10.09 8.28 -1.02
C ARG A 124 8.97 7.65 -0.20
N VAL A 125 7.76 8.21 -0.28
CA VAL A 125 6.57 7.62 0.33
C VAL A 125 6.25 6.26 -0.30
N LEU A 126 6.25 6.21 -1.63
CA LEU A 126 5.98 4.99 -2.39
C LEU A 126 7.05 3.93 -2.12
N ASP A 127 8.33 4.28 -2.19
CA ASP A 127 9.45 3.38 -1.94
C ASP A 127 9.34 2.71 -0.56
N TRP A 128 9.04 3.49 0.47
CA TRP A 128 8.84 2.96 1.82
C TRP A 128 7.62 2.03 1.88
N LEU A 129 6.51 2.42 1.25
CA LEU A 129 5.25 1.68 1.28
C LEU A 129 5.35 0.33 0.56
N LEU A 130 5.99 0.31 -0.61
CA LEU A 130 6.22 -0.93 -1.36
C LEU A 130 7.13 -1.87 -0.55
N ALA A 131 8.27 -1.39 -0.05
CA ALA A 131 9.15 -2.19 0.79
C ALA A 131 8.44 -2.76 2.02
N ALA A 132 7.56 -1.97 2.67
CA ALA A 132 6.77 -2.46 3.78
C ALA A 132 5.81 -3.60 3.37
N GLY A 133 5.17 -3.50 2.20
CA GLY A 133 4.32 -4.56 1.65
C GLY A 133 5.09 -5.83 1.32
N GLU A 134 6.29 -5.73 0.75
CA GLU A 134 7.14 -6.91 0.46
C GLU A 134 7.59 -7.61 1.75
N LEU A 135 8.07 -6.83 2.73
CA LEU A 135 8.58 -7.33 4.01
C LEU A 135 7.49 -7.97 4.90
N LEU A 136 6.25 -7.54 4.75
CA LEU A 136 5.11 -8.06 5.50
C LEU A 136 4.33 -9.15 4.75
N SER A 137 4.71 -9.47 3.51
CA SER A 137 4.17 -10.61 2.77
C SER A 137 4.55 -11.93 3.42
N ARG A 138 3.62 -12.89 3.38
CA ARG A 138 3.85 -14.27 3.85
C ARG A 138 4.30 -15.22 2.76
N VAL A 139 4.21 -14.78 1.51
CA VAL A 139 4.60 -15.52 0.31
C VAL A 139 5.59 -14.71 -0.51
N PRO A 140 6.47 -15.35 -1.30
CA PRO A 140 7.35 -14.65 -2.21
C PRO A 140 6.57 -13.75 -3.18
N VAL A 141 7.06 -12.52 -3.34
CA VAL A 141 6.52 -11.54 -4.31
C VAL A 141 7.43 -11.49 -5.53
N THR A 142 6.87 -11.20 -6.71
CA THR A 142 7.62 -11.21 -7.97
C THR A 142 8.40 -9.93 -8.24
N GLY A 143 8.18 -8.88 -7.43
CA GLY A 143 8.67 -7.52 -7.67
C GLY A 143 7.82 -6.74 -8.67
N ARG A 144 6.74 -7.34 -9.22
CA ARG A 144 5.69 -6.62 -9.93
C ARG A 144 4.55 -6.24 -9.00
N TRP A 145 3.82 -5.21 -9.38
CA TRP A 145 2.79 -4.59 -8.56
C TRP A 145 1.63 -4.10 -9.41
N HIS A 146 0.44 -4.09 -8.79
CA HIS A 146 -0.77 -3.50 -9.35
C HIS A 146 -1.16 -2.29 -8.50
N ALA A 147 -1.38 -1.15 -9.14
CA ALA A 147 -1.92 0.06 -8.51
C ALA A 147 -3.35 0.30 -9.01
N ALA A 148 -4.33 0.21 -8.11
CA ALA A 148 -5.71 0.59 -8.39
C ALA A 148 -5.92 2.05 -7.94
N VAL A 149 -6.07 2.95 -8.92
CA VAL A 149 -6.18 4.40 -8.72
C VAL A 149 -7.66 4.80 -8.71
N PHE A 150 -8.09 5.39 -7.60
CA PHE A 150 -9.45 5.89 -7.39
C PHE A 150 -9.41 7.40 -7.25
N VAL A 151 -9.99 8.14 -8.20
CA VAL A 151 -10.10 9.60 -8.14
C VAL A 151 -11.50 10.00 -7.68
N THR A 152 -11.61 10.85 -6.66
CA THR A 152 -12.90 11.34 -6.15
C THR A 152 -13.19 12.76 -6.62
N GLY A 153 -14.31 12.97 -7.35
CA GLY A 153 -14.76 14.29 -7.78
C GLY A 153 -14.02 14.82 -9.00
N ARG A 154 -14.60 14.58 -10.19
CA ARG A 154 -14.44 15.50 -11.33
C ARG A 154 -15.59 16.50 -11.32
#